data_AF-S4XB41-F1
#
_entry.id   AF-S4XB41-F1
#
_cell.length_a   1.000
_cell.length_b   1.000
_cell.length_c   1.000
_cell.angle_alpha   90.00
_cell.angle_beta   90.00
_cell.angle_gamma   90.00
#
_symmetry.space_group_name_H-M   'P 1'
#
loop_
_entity.id
_entity.type
_entity.pdbx_description
1 polymer ?
#
loop_
_entity_poly.entity_id
_entity_poly.type
_entity_poly.pdbx_seq_one_letter_code
_entity_poly.pdbx_strand_id
1 'polypeptide(L)'
;MTGSSAWWVDDDILGAMSDETTGLLAGVLAVVAALIVYSMIRAAASGQLGRDSGFGLITGAVKKTEATWSAGHEAALPVAKKTIWATAGLWLVTLVLGLIVGETWAGYLGLVPYLAVIGGFVPMIRTANAAAEQAATKDRGKKKRKR
;
A
#
# COMPACT_ATOMS: atom_id res chain seq x y z
N MET A 1 -47.00 -7.90 12.62
CA MET A 1 -45.59 -8.32 12.50
C MET A 1 -44.82 -7.17 11.88
N THR A 2 -43.68 -6.86 12.49
CA THR A 2 -42.91 -5.63 12.48
C THR A 2 -42.12 -5.38 11.18
N GLY A 3 -41.99 -4.10 10.81
CA GLY A 3 -41.03 -3.64 9.81
C GLY A 3 -41.01 -2.12 9.68
N SER A 4 -40.65 -1.40 10.75
CA SER A 4 -40.32 0.04 10.66
C SER A 4 -39.03 0.21 9.85
N SER A 5 -39.15 0.61 8.59
CA SER A 5 -38.05 1.29 7.89
C SER A 5 -38.02 2.74 8.37
N ALA A 6 -36.90 3.11 9.00
CA ALA A 6 -36.66 4.44 9.53
C ALA A 6 -36.60 5.47 8.40
N TRP A 7 -37.56 6.40 8.36
CA TRP A 7 -37.77 7.41 7.30
C TRP A 7 -36.80 8.60 7.36
N TRP A 8 -35.72 8.49 8.13
CA TRP A 8 -34.69 9.53 8.33
C TRP A 8 -33.31 9.13 7.78
N VAL A 9 -33.23 7.98 7.12
CA VAL A 9 -32.09 7.69 6.25
C VAL A 9 -32.56 8.01 4.85
N ASP A 10 -32.41 9.28 4.47
CA ASP A 10 -32.60 9.68 3.08
C ASP A 10 -31.65 8.83 2.22
N ASP A 11 -32.20 8.16 1.21
CA ASP A 11 -31.41 7.51 0.14
C ASP A 11 -30.46 8.53 -0.54
N ASP A 12 -30.69 9.83 -0.32
CA ASP A 12 -29.84 10.96 -0.69
C ASP A 12 -28.51 11.02 0.07
N ILE A 13 -28.33 10.41 1.25
CA ILE A 13 -27.02 10.44 1.94
C ILE A 13 -25.98 9.55 1.24
N LEU A 14 -26.43 8.52 0.53
CA LEU A 14 -25.57 7.68 -0.33
C LEU A 14 -25.69 8.05 -1.82
N GLY A 15 -26.81 8.67 -2.23
CA GLY A 15 -27.06 9.13 -3.60
C GLY A 15 -26.56 10.54 -3.94
N ALA A 16 -26.27 11.40 -2.96
CA ALA A 16 -25.86 12.80 -3.19
C ALA A 16 -24.33 13.01 -3.26
N MET A 17 -23.54 11.94 -3.39
CA MET A 17 -22.12 12.09 -3.70
C MET A 17 -22.00 12.19 -5.23
N SER A 18 -21.79 13.41 -5.75
CA SER A 18 -21.52 13.56 -7.19
C SER A 18 -20.34 12.66 -7.60
N ASP A 19 -20.35 12.15 -8.84
CA ASP A 19 -19.30 11.25 -9.34
C ASP A 19 -17.89 11.87 -9.19
N GLU A 20 -17.82 13.20 -9.19
CA GLU A 20 -16.62 14.00 -8.89
C GLU A 20 -16.16 13.85 -7.44
N THR A 21 -17.10 13.94 -6.50
CA THR A 21 -16.82 13.78 -5.07
C THR A 21 -16.38 12.35 -4.76
N THR A 22 -16.98 11.36 -5.44
CA THR A 22 -16.60 9.94 -5.36
C THR A 22 -15.18 9.70 -5.88
N GLY A 23 -14.83 10.27 -7.04
CA GLY A 23 -13.48 10.16 -7.62
C GLY A 23 -12.41 10.83 -6.77
N LEU A 24 -12.71 12.01 -6.20
CA LEU A 24 -11.83 12.72 -5.27
C LEU A 24 -11.57 11.89 -4.01
N LEU A 25 -12.64 11.39 -3.37
CA LEU A 25 -12.56 10.57 -2.17
C LEU A 25 -11.82 9.26 -2.41
N ALA A 26 -12.12 8.56 -3.50
CA ALA A 26 -11.43 7.32 -3.88
C ALA A 26 -9.91 7.55 -4.03
N GLY A 27 -9.53 8.63 -4.69
CA GLY A 27 -8.13 8.98 -4.85
C GLY A 27 -7.41 9.37 -3.55
N VAL A 28 -8.08 10.11 -2.66
CA VAL A 28 -7.56 10.39 -1.31
C VAL A 28 -7.37 9.10 -0.51
N LEU A 29 -8.35 8.19 -0.56
CA LEU A 29 -8.27 6.89 0.10
C LEU A 29 -7.12 6.03 -0.46
N ALA A 30 -6.83 6.11 -1.76
CA ALA A 30 -5.68 5.43 -2.35
C ALA A 30 -4.34 5.96 -1.82
N VAL A 31 -4.21 7.28 -1.62
CA VAL A 31 -3.02 7.90 -1.00
C VAL A 31 -2.89 7.48 0.46
N VAL A 32 -4.00 7.47 1.21
CA VAL A 32 -4.03 6.99 2.59
C VAL A 32 -3.61 5.52 2.67
N ALA A 33 -4.09 4.66 1.76
CA ALA A 33 -3.67 3.27 1.68
C ALA A 33 -2.16 3.14 1.43
N ALA A 34 -1.59 3.94 0.52
CA ALA A 34 -0.14 3.96 0.27
C ALA A 34 0.66 4.41 1.52
N LEU A 35 0.15 5.38 2.28
CA LEU A 35 0.74 5.81 3.55
C LEU A 35 0.69 4.72 4.63
N ILE A 36 -0.40 3.97 4.71
CA ILE A 36 -0.52 2.83 5.62
C ILE A 36 0.54 1.78 5.28
N VAL A 37 0.67 1.41 4.00
CA VAL A 37 1.67 0.44 3.53
C VAL A 37 3.09 0.88 3.90
N TYR A 38 3.43 2.15 3.66
CA TYR A 38 4.72 2.70 4.07
C TYR A 38 4.93 2.67 5.58
N SER A 39 3.91 3.04 6.36
CA SER A 39 3.98 3.05 7.81
C SER A 39 4.20 1.65 8.37
N MET A 40 3.54 0.64 7.80
CA MET A 40 3.75 -0.77 8.15
C MET A 40 5.19 -1.22 7.83
N ILE A 41 5.70 -0.90 6.64
CA ILE A 41 7.07 -1.29 6.26
C ILE A 41 8.10 -0.59 7.14
N ARG A 42 7.87 0.69 7.47
CA ARG A 42 8.71 1.44 8.39
C ARG A 42 8.69 0.87 9.80
N ALA A 43 7.51 0.53 10.32
CA ALA A 43 7.38 -0.09 11.63
C ALA A 43 8.06 -1.47 11.69
N ALA A 44 8.00 -2.26 10.61
CA ALA A 44 8.74 -3.51 10.49
C ALA A 44 10.25 -3.31 10.38
N ALA A 45 10.71 -2.31 9.62
CA ALA A 45 12.13 -1.96 9.53
C ALA A 45 12.69 -1.44 10.88
N SER A 46 11.89 -0.70 11.66
CA SER A 46 12.29 -0.21 12.98
C SER A 46 12.15 -1.25 14.10
N GLY A 47 11.76 -2.49 13.78
CA GLY A 47 11.59 -3.57 14.76
C GLY A 47 10.34 -3.44 15.65
N GLN A 48 9.42 -2.51 15.36
CA GLN A 48 8.14 -2.39 16.08
C GLN A 48 7.15 -3.48 15.66
N LEU A 49 7.25 -3.95 14.42
CA LEU A 49 6.53 -5.13 13.94
C LEU A 49 7.46 -6.33 13.94
N GLY A 50 7.24 -7.22 14.91
CA GLY A 50 7.92 -8.51 14.98
C GLY A 50 7.50 -9.40 13.81
N ARG A 51 8.38 -10.31 13.42
CA ARG A 51 8.17 -11.32 12.37
C ARG A 51 6.90 -12.16 12.54
N ASP A 52 6.45 -12.32 13.78
CA ASP A 52 5.27 -13.10 14.16
C ASP A 52 3.97 -12.26 14.21
N SER A 53 4.05 -10.95 13.98
CA SER A 53 2.89 -10.03 14.02
C SER A 53 1.85 -10.28 12.93
N GLY A 54 2.20 -11.00 11.86
CA GLY A 54 1.28 -11.20 10.73
C GLY A 54 1.05 -9.95 9.86
N PHE A 55 1.75 -8.85 10.14
CA PHE A 55 1.63 -7.58 9.42
C PHE A 55 2.98 -7.18 8.78
N GLY A 56 3.00 -6.96 7.47
CA GLY A 56 4.20 -6.58 6.70
C GLY A 56 4.39 -7.42 5.42
N LEU A 57 5.59 -7.36 4.83
CA LEU A 57 5.96 -8.18 3.67
C LEU A 57 6.29 -9.61 4.12
N ILE A 58 5.25 -10.43 4.21
CA ILE A 58 5.38 -11.84 4.62
C ILE A 58 5.71 -12.68 3.39
N THR A 59 6.99 -12.75 3.07
CA THR A 59 7.50 -13.71 2.08
C THR A 59 8.36 -14.76 2.74
N GLY A 60 8.44 -15.95 2.11
CA GLY A 60 9.28 -17.04 2.60
C GLY A 60 10.77 -16.71 2.69
N ALA A 61 11.24 -15.66 2.00
CA ALA A 61 12.61 -15.16 2.13
C ALA A 61 12.76 -14.21 3.33
N VAL A 62 11.84 -13.24 3.47
CA VAL A 62 11.89 -12.19 4.51
C VAL A 62 11.59 -12.77 5.91
N LYS A 63 10.68 -13.76 6.02
CA LYS A 63 10.28 -14.38 7.29
C LYS A 63 11.28 -15.42 7.84
N LYS A 64 12.43 -15.66 7.21
CA LYS A 64 13.35 -16.73 7.64
C LYS A 64 13.99 -16.45 9.00
N THR A 65 14.54 -15.26 9.21
CA THR A 65 15.21 -14.85 10.45
C THR A 65 14.94 -13.37 10.73
N GLU A 66 15.22 -12.92 11.95
CA GLU A 66 15.14 -11.49 12.30
C GLU A 66 16.05 -10.63 11.41
N ALA A 67 17.23 -11.14 11.05
CA ALA A 67 18.17 -10.47 10.16
C ALA A 67 17.64 -10.34 8.72
N THR A 68 16.90 -11.33 8.21
CA THR A 68 16.25 -11.22 6.90
C THR A 68 14.99 -10.37 6.95
N TRP A 69 14.33 -10.31 8.11
CA TRP A 69 13.13 -9.52 8.34
C TRP A 69 13.45 -8.02 8.32
N SER A 70 14.44 -7.57 9.09
CA SER A 70 14.86 -6.17 9.07
C SER A 70 15.43 -5.76 7.71
N ALA A 71 16.32 -6.57 7.13
CA ALA A 71 16.96 -6.27 5.84
C ALA A 71 15.95 -6.19 4.68
N GLY A 72 14.94 -7.07 4.68
CA GLY A 72 13.87 -7.05 3.68
C GLY A 72 13.01 -5.78 3.75
N HIS A 73 12.65 -5.35 4.96
CA HIS A 73 11.83 -4.15 5.16
C HIS A 73 12.63 -2.85 4.98
N GLU A 74 13.90 -2.83 5.39
CA GLU A 74 14.80 -1.70 5.19
C GLU A 74 15.06 -1.45 3.69
N ALA A 75 15.23 -2.51 2.90
CA ALA A 75 15.35 -2.41 1.45
C ALA A 75 14.03 -2.04 0.75
N ALA A 76 12.88 -2.36 1.35
CA ALA A 76 11.56 -2.01 0.83
C ALA A 76 11.15 -0.56 1.11
N LEU A 77 11.70 0.08 2.15
CA LEU A 77 11.44 1.50 2.49
C LEU A 77 11.59 2.49 1.33
N PRO A 78 12.71 2.51 0.56
CA PRO A 78 12.85 3.45 -0.55
C PRO A 78 11.85 3.19 -1.68
N VAL A 79 11.45 1.93 -1.88
CA VAL A 79 10.42 1.57 -2.88
C VAL A 79 9.04 2.01 -2.39
N ALA A 80 8.69 1.77 -1.14
CA ALA A 80 7.44 2.23 -0.54
C ALA A 80 7.30 3.76 -0.60
N LYS A 81 8.39 4.49 -0.33
CA LYS A 81 8.43 5.95 -0.49
C LYS A 81 8.19 6.36 -1.95
N LYS A 82 8.84 5.70 -2.93
CA LYS A 82 8.58 5.94 -4.36
C LYS A 82 7.14 5.63 -4.75
N THR A 83 6.55 4.55 -4.21
CA THR A 83 5.16 4.20 -4.45
C THR A 83 4.21 5.29 -3.96
N ILE A 84 4.42 5.87 -2.77
CA ILE A 84 3.60 7.01 -2.30
C ILE A 84 3.69 8.17 -3.28
N TRP A 85 4.89 8.58 -3.68
CA TRP A 85 5.06 9.69 -4.61
C TRP A 85 4.45 9.40 -5.99
N ALA A 86 4.58 8.17 -6.47
CA ALA A 86 3.97 7.73 -7.72
C ALA A 86 2.43 7.72 -7.62
N THR A 87 1.86 7.20 -6.53
CA THR A 87 0.42 7.20 -6.29
C THR A 87 -0.13 8.62 -6.13
N ALA A 88 0.55 9.50 -5.38
CA ALA A 88 0.16 10.89 -5.22
C ALA A 88 0.26 11.69 -6.54
N GLY A 89 1.33 11.47 -7.32
CA GLY A 89 1.49 12.07 -8.64
C GLY A 89 0.43 11.59 -9.63
N LEU A 90 0.16 10.28 -9.65
CA LEU A 90 -0.89 9.70 -10.50
C LEU A 90 -2.26 10.22 -10.10
N TRP A 91 -2.54 10.34 -8.80
CA TRP A 91 -3.77 10.94 -8.30
C TRP A 91 -3.95 12.39 -8.77
N LEU A 92 -2.91 13.23 -8.66
CA LEU A 92 -2.95 14.60 -9.18
C LEU A 92 -3.22 14.65 -10.68
N VAL A 93 -2.57 13.78 -11.47
CA VAL A 93 -2.80 13.69 -12.92
C VAL A 93 -4.25 13.27 -13.21
N THR A 94 -4.77 12.27 -12.51
CA THR A 94 -6.16 11.81 -12.69
C THR A 94 -7.18 12.86 -12.26
N LEU A 95 -6.87 13.67 -11.24
CA LEU A 95 -7.72 14.77 -10.79
C LEU A 95 -7.78 15.87 -11.86
N VAL A 96 -6.62 16.31 -12.36
CA VAL A 96 -6.55 17.32 -13.43
C VAL A 96 -7.26 16.84 -14.69
N LEU A 97 -7.09 15.57 -15.08
CA LEU A 97 -7.80 14.99 -16.21
C LEU A 97 -9.31 14.90 -15.96
N GLY A 98 -9.74 14.53 -14.75
CA GLY A 98 -11.16 14.50 -14.38
C GLY A 98 -11.83 15.87 -14.51
N LEU A 99 -11.14 16.94 -14.09
CA LEU A 99 -11.63 18.32 -14.24
C LEU A 99 -11.76 18.77 -15.70
N ILE A 100 -10.97 18.19 -16.63
CA ILE A 100 -11.00 18.56 -18.06
C ILE A 100 -12.03 17.74 -18.84
N VAL A 101 -12.17 16.44 -18.53
CA VAL A 101 -12.97 15.48 -19.31
C VAL A 101 -14.44 15.43 -18.85
N GLY A 102 -14.74 15.89 -17.63
CA GLY A 102 -16.10 15.98 -17.10
C GLY A 102 -16.60 14.71 -16.38
N GLU A 103 -17.75 14.86 -15.70
CA GLU A 103 -18.33 13.90 -14.73
C GLU A 103 -18.38 12.44 -15.22
N THR A 104 -18.67 12.21 -16.50
CA THR A 104 -18.88 10.87 -17.07
C THR A 104 -17.68 9.93 -16.92
N TRP A 105 -16.46 10.46 -16.80
CA TRP A 105 -15.23 9.66 -16.67
C TRP A 105 -14.56 9.79 -15.30
N ALA A 106 -15.05 10.68 -14.43
CA ALA A 106 -14.43 10.99 -13.13
C ALA A 106 -14.38 9.76 -12.20
N GLY A 107 -15.45 8.96 -12.19
CA GLY A 107 -15.50 7.72 -11.40
C GLY A 107 -14.44 6.69 -11.81
N TYR A 108 -14.23 6.48 -13.11
CA TYR A 108 -13.21 5.54 -13.62
C TYR A 108 -11.79 6.05 -13.37
N LEU A 109 -11.57 7.37 -13.52
CA LEU A 109 -10.27 8.00 -13.24
C LEU A 109 -9.90 7.92 -11.75
N GLY A 110 -10.89 7.93 -10.84
CA GLY A 110 -10.67 7.72 -9.41
C GLY A 110 -10.13 6.34 -9.02
N LEU A 111 -10.28 5.33 -9.88
CA LEU A 111 -9.75 3.98 -9.67
C LEU A 111 -8.29 3.81 -10.12
N VAL A 112 -7.81 4.68 -11.02
CA VAL A 112 -6.46 4.60 -11.59
C VAL A 112 -5.35 4.69 -10.52
N PRO A 113 -5.43 5.52 -9.48
CA PRO A 113 -4.44 5.55 -8.40
C PRO A 113 -4.27 4.20 -7.66
N TYR A 114 -5.32 3.38 -7.58
CA TYR A 114 -5.24 2.05 -6.97
C TYR A 114 -4.37 1.10 -7.79
N LEU A 115 -4.32 1.25 -9.12
CA LEU A 115 -3.43 0.46 -9.97
C LEU A 115 -1.95 0.77 -9.66
N ALA A 116 -1.61 2.01 -9.30
CA ALA A 116 -0.26 2.34 -8.85
C ALA A 116 0.06 1.74 -7.48
N VAL A 117 -0.91 1.69 -6.56
CA VAL A 117 -0.73 1.03 -5.26
C VAL A 117 -0.47 -0.47 -5.47
N ILE A 118 -1.33 -1.16 -6.23
CA ILE A 118 -1.21 -2.59 -6.54
C ILE A 118 0.08 -2.88 -7.31
N GLY A 119 0.35 -2.12 -8.37
CA GLY A 119 1.57 -2.24 -9.17
C GLY A 119 2.84 -1.98 -8.36
N GLY A 120 2.77 -1.09 -7.36
CA GLY A 120 3.85 -0.76 -6.44
C GLY A 120 4.24 -1.91 -5.51
N PHE A 121 3.35 -2.86 -5.22
CA PHE A 121 3.68 -4.03 -4.38
C PHE A 121 4.68 -4.98 -5.05
N VAL A 122 4.61 -5.16 -6.37
CA VAL A 122 5.47 -6.08 -7.11
C VAL A 122 6.97 -5.75 -6.96
N PRO A 123 7.45 -4.52 -7.24
CA PRO A 123 8.85 -4.18 -7.02
C PRO A 123 9.22 -4.23 -5.54
N MET A 124 8.30 -3.87 -4.65
CA MET A 124 8.51 -3.87 -3.20
C MET A 124 8.80 -5.27 -2.66
N ILE A 125 8.03 -6.27 -3.11
CA ILE A 125 8.25 -7.69 -2.81
C ILE A 125 9.58 -8.17 -3.40
N ARG A 126 9.89 -7.79 -4.65
CA ARG A 126 11.15 -8.17 -5.31
C ARG A 126 12.37 -7.62 -4.57
N THR A 127 12.36 -6.35 -4.17
CA THR A 127 13.47 -5.75 -3.42
C THR A 127 13.60 -6.34 -2.02
N ALA A 128 12.48 -6.62 -1.35
CA ALA A 128 12.48 -7.26 -0.04
C ALA A 128 13.05 -8.68 -0.12
N ASN A 129 12.65 -9.47 -1.13
CA ASN A 129 13.15 -10.83 -1.35
C ASN A 129 14.65 -10.83 -1.68
N ALA A 130 15.10 -9.95 -2.58
CA ALA A 130 16.51 -9.85 -2.94
C ALA A 130 17.38 -9.47 -1.73
N ALA A 131 16.95 -8.53 -0.91
CA ALA A 131 17.67 -8.13 0.30
C ALA A 131 17.68 -9.24 1.37
N ALA A 132 16.56 -9.96 1.54
CA ALA A 132 16.48 -11.10 2.44
C ALA A 132 17.39 -12.25 2.02
N GLU A 133 17.53 -12.54 0.72
CA GLU A 133 18.46 -13.55 0.22
C GLU A 133 19.93 -13.15 0.44
N GLN A 134 20.27 -11.88 0.28
CA GLN A 134 21.61 -11.35 0.58
C GLN A 134 21.94 -11.43 2.08
N ALA A 135 20.96 -11.19 2.95
CA ALA A 135 21.14 -11.36 4.39
C ALA A 135 21.30 -12.84 4.78
N ALA A 136 20.52 -13.74 4.16
CA ALA A 136 20.59 -15.17 4.43
C ALA A 136 21.93 -15.81 3.99
N THR A 137 22.52 -15.35 2.89
CA THR A 137 23.82 -15.83 2.40
C THR A 137 24.97 -15.35 3.29
N LYS A 138 24.94 -14.08 3.74
CA LYS A 138 25.91 -13.54 4.71
C LYS A 138 25.90 -14.29 6.05
N ASP A 139 24.72 -14.65 6.54
CA ASP A 139 24.59 -15.39 7.80
C ASP A 139 25.11 -16.84 7.69
N ARG A 140 24.81 -17.52 6.58
CA ARG A 140 25.38 -18.85 6.27
C ARG A 140 26.92 -18.81 6.14
N GLY A 141 27.48 -17.77 5.52
CA GLY A 141 28.92 -17.57 5.41
C GLY A 141 29.60 -17.38 6.77
N LYS A 142 29.01 -16.59 7.66
CA LYS A 142 29.47 -16.42 9.05
C LYS A 142 29.45 -17.74 9.83
N LYS A 143 28.40 -18.55 9.65
CA LYS A 143 28.27 -19.86 10.31
C LYS A 143 29.32 -20.87 9.83
N LYS A 144 29.64 -20.87 8.53
CA LYS A 144 30.73 -21.71 7.98
C LYS A 144 32.11 -21.30 8.46
N ARG A 145 32.37 -20.00 8.69
CA ARG A 145 33.69 -19.49 9.13
C ARG A 145 33.97 -19.69 10.62
N LYS A 146 32.97 -20.11 11.41
CA LYS A 146 33.07 -20.39 12.84
C LYS A 146 33.17 -21.89 13.17
N ARG A 147 33.08 -22.76 12.16
CA ARG A 147 33.38 -24.19 12.25
C ARG A 147 34.79 -24.44 11.75
#